data_AF-A0A7X1PA17-F1
#
_entry.id   AF-A0A7X1PA17-F1
#
_cell.length_a   1.000
_cell.length_b   1.000
_cell.length_c   1.000
_cell.angle_alpha   90.00
_cell.angle_beta   90.00
_cell.angle_gamma   90.00
#
_symmetry.space_group_name_H-M   'P 1'
#
loop_
_entity.id
_entity.type
_entity.pdbx_description
1 polymer ?
#
loop_
_entity_poly.entity_id
_entity_poly.type
_entity_poly.pdbx_seq_one_letter_code
_entity_poly.pdbx_strand_id
1 'polypeptide(L)'
;QGVRKFVVEFLGKPLESIPFGVKPELVLSASRGKFSYVFSEAVPNDVPGHWRAQFDFTVDGSEPVDMRLYLKNGNQTLTETWLYQYLP
;
A
#
# COMPACT_ATOMS: atom_id res chain seq x y z
N GLN A 1 16.54 2.86 16.22
CA GLN A 1 15.95 2.27 15.00
C GLN A 1 15.08 3.32 14.33
N GLY A 2 15.29 3.56 13.03
CA GLY A 2 14.47 4.50 12.27
C GLY A 2 13.21 3.82 11.74
N VAL A 3 12.12 4.57 11.63
CA VAL A 3 10.89 4.15 10.96
C VAL A 3 10.76 4.95 9.66
N ARG A 4 10.41 4.27 8.56
CA ARG A 4 10.13 4.93 7.29
C ARG A 4 8.67 4.80 6.90
N LYS A 5 8.04 5.94 6.63
CA LYS A 5 6.67 6.03 6.12
C LYS A 5 6.69 5.96 4.61
N PHE A 6 5.82 5.12 4.06
CA PHE A 6 5.55 5.03 2.62
C PHE A 6 4.10 5.42 2.38
N VAL A 7 3.90 6.20 1.31
CA VAL A 7 2.59 6.61 0.82
C VAL A 7 2.57 6.31 -0.67
N VAL A 8 1.68 5.41 -1.09
CA VAL A 8 1.54 4.98 -2.48
C VAL A 8 0.10 5.21 -2.90
N GLU A 9 -0.10 5.99 -3.97
CA GLU A 9 -1.43 6.28 -4.51
C GLU A 9 -1.68 5.45 -5.77
N PHE A 10 -2.90 4.94 -5.88
CA PHE A 10 -3.38 4.18 -7.01
C PHE A 10 -4.64 4.85 -7.56
N LEU A 11 -4.71 4.95 -8.88
CA LEU A 11 -5.89 5.43 -9.59
C LEU A 11 -6.27 4.40 -10.66
N GLY A 12 -7.50 3.91 -10.63
CA GLY A 12 -7.97 2.97 -11.65
C GLY A 12 -9.42 2.55 -11.50
N LYS A 13 -10.04 2.18 -12.62
CA LYS A 13 -11.46 1.80 -12.70
C LYS A 13 -11.90 0.72 -11.69
N PRO A 14 -11.12 -0.35 -11.41
CA PRO A 14 -11.54 -1.34 -10.42
C PRO A 14 -11.75 -0.73 -9.01
N LEU A 15 -11.00 0.31 -8.65
CA LEU A 15 -11.14 0.99 -7.37
C LEU A 15 -12.40 1.85 -7.26
N GLU A 16 -13.03 2.23 -8.37
CA GLU A 16 -14.34 2.91 -8.38
C GLU A 16 -15.46 1.98 -7.90
N SER A 17 -15.27 0.66 -7.98
CA SER A 17 -16.27 -0.34 -7.58
C SER A 17 -16.32 -0.63 -6.08
N ILE A 18 -15.45 0.01 -5.29
CA ILE A 18 -15.41 -0.19 -3.83
C ILE A 18 -16.67 0.43 -3.21
N PRO A 19 -17.48 -0.35 -2.47
CA PRO A 19 -18.68 0.18 -1.83
C PRO A 19 -18.37 1.27 -0.79
N PHE A 20 -19.31 2.19 -0.61
CA PHE A 20 -19.20 3.22 0.43
C PHE A 20 -18.95 2.58 1.82
N GLY A 21 -18.00 3.13 2.57
CA GLY A 21 -17.61 2.64 3.89
C GLY A 21 -16.68 1.42 3.88
N VAL A 22 -16.41 0.81 2.71
CA VAL A 22 -15.44 -0.29 2.57
C VAL A 22 -14.07 0.29 2.21
N LYS A 23 -13.02 -0.28 2.80
CA LYS A 23 -11.62 0.07 2.49
C LYS A 23 -10.93 -1.14 1.84
N PRO A 24 -10.14 -0.94 0.78
CA PRO A 24 -9.37 -2.02 0.21
C PRO A 24 -8.27 -2.46 1.18
N GLU A 25 -7.99 -3.76 1.20
CA GLU A 25 -6.89 -4.35 1.96
C GLU A 25 -5.57 -4.11 1.23
N LEU A 26 -4.56 -3.66 1.97
CA LEU A 26 -3.18 -3.59 1.50
C LEU A 26 -2.54 -4.97 1.65
N VAL A 27 -2.20 -5.61 0.54
CA VAL A 27 -1.41 -6.84 0.57
C VAL A 27 0.06 -6.48 0.45
N LEU A 28 0.74 -6.45 1.59
CA LEU A 28 2.14 -6.09 1.72
C LEU A 28 3.04 -7.33 1.89
N SER A 29 4.20 -7.30 1.26
CA SER A 29 5.30 -8.23 1.55
C SER A 29 6.64 -7.53 1.41
N ALA A 30 7.63 -7.99 2.18
CA ALA A 30 9.01 -7.53 2.10
C ALA A 30 9.96 -8.72 2.28
N SER A 31 11.16 -8.64 1.70
CA SER A 31 12.19 -9.66 1.90
C SER A 31 12.68 -9.77 3.35
N ARG A 32 12.53 -8.69 4.15
CA ARG A 32 12.71 -8.64 5.61
C ARG A 32 12.03 -7.42 6.20
N GLY A 33 12.13 -7.25 7.52
CA GLY A 33 11.58 -6.10 8.22
C GLY A 33 10.11 -6.31 8.60
N LYS A 34 9.48 -5.26 9.12
CA LYS A 34 8.11 -5.30 9.64
C LYS A 34 7.33 -4.08 9.19
N PHE A 35 6.08 -4.30 8.81
CA PHE A 35 5.11 -3.26 8.54
C PHE A 35 4.34 -2.90 9.81
N SER A 36 4.02 -1.62 9.97
CA SER A 36 3.14 -1.10 11.02
C SER A 36 2.30 0.06 10.46
N TYR A 37 1.31 0.53 11.21
CA TYR A 37 0.43 1.65 10.81
C TYR A 37 -0.13 1.53 9.37
N VAL A 38 -0.60 0.33 9.02
CA VAL A 38 -1.09 -0.04 7.70
C VAL A 38 -2.56 0.37 7.55
N PHE A 39 -2.86 1.28 6.62
CA PHE A 39 -4.24 1.61 6.28
C PHE A 39 -4.38 2.21 4.87
N SER A 40 -5.60 2.16 4.34
CA SER A 40 -6.02 2.83 3.12
C SER A 40 -7.04 3.94 3.39
N GLU A 41 -7.06 4.93 2.50
CA GLU A 41 -8.07 5.97 2.43
C GLU A 41 -8.31 6.40 0.98
N ALA A 42 -9.53 6.83 0.68
CA ALA A 42 -9.80 7.53 -0.57
C ALA A 42 -9.10 8.90 -0.52
N VAL A 43 -8.48 9.31 -1.62
CA VAL A 43 -7.86 10.64 -1.69
C VAL A 43 -8.97 11.69 -1.73
N PRO A 44 -8.93 12.75 -0.88
CA PRO A 44 -9.99 13.75 -0.80
C PRO A 44 -9.84 14.79 -1.93
N ASN A 45 -9.98 14.35 -3.18
CA ASN A 45 -9.83 15.17 -4.38
C ASN A 45 -10.99 15.04 -5.38
N ASP A 46 -12.12 14.45 -4.95
CA ASP A 46 -13.31 14.19 -5.77
C ASP A 46 -13.05 13.35 -7.04
N VAL A 47 -11.96 12.58 -7.08
CA VAL A 47 -11.65 11.65 -8.18
C VAL A 47 -12.04 10.22 -7.78
N PRO A 48 -13.07 9.63 -8.41
CA PRO A 48 -13.43 8.24 -8.17
C PRO A 48 -12.27 7.28 -8.45
N GLY A 49 -12.13 6.26 -7.59
CA GLY A 49 -11.07 5.27 -7.74
C GLY A 49 -9.67 5.76 -7.38
N HIS A 50 -9.51 6.98 -6.85
CA HIS A 50 -8.24 7.45 -6.32
C HIS A 50 -8.07 7.06 -4.85
N TRP A 51 -7.15 6.12 -4.60
CA TRP A 51 -6.91 5.57 -3.26
C TRP A 51 -5.45 5.69 -2.87
N ARG A 52 -5.22 5.93 -1.59
CA ARG A 52 -3.90 5.96 -0.98
C ARG A 52 -3.73 4.77 -0.05
N ALA A 53 -2.58 4.12 -0.16
CA ALA A 53 -2.05 3.16 0.78
C ALA A 53 -0.97 3.83 1.64
N GLN A 54 -1.09 3.75 2.96
CA GLN A 54 -0.09 4.22 3.90
C GLN A 54 0.36 3.07 4.80
N PHE A 55 1.67 2.96 4.99
CA PHE A 55 2.27 2.08 5.97
C PHE A 55 3.61 2.61 6.45
N ASP A 56 3.98 2.21 7.66
CA ASP A 56 5.29 2.40 8.22
C ASP A 56 6.09 1.10 8.08
N PHE A 57 7.39 1.23 7.86
CA PHE A 57 8.31 0.11 7.68
C PHE A 57 9.53 0.27 8.59
N THR A 58 9.86 -0.81 9.28
CA THR A 58 11.03 -0.90 10.16
C THR A 58 11.89 -2.08 9.72
N VAL A 59 13.19 -1.86 9.59
CA VAL A 59 14.15 -2.90 9.21
C VAL A 59 15.48 -2.70 9.93
N ASP A 60 16.16 -3.81 10.19
CA ASP A 60 17.53 -3.84 10.70
C ASP A 60 18.52 -4.12 9.58
N GLY A 61 19.73 -3.56 9.70
CA GLY A 61 20.80 -3.67 8.71
C GLY A 61 20.69 -2.65 7.57
N SER A 62 21.72 -2.63 6.71
CA SER A 62 21.91 -1.67 5.62
C SER A 62 21.68 -2.24 4.23
N GLU A 63 21.42 -3.55 4.12
CA GLU A 63 21.23 -4.19 2.82
C GLU A 63 19.93 -3.69 2.13
N PRO A 64 19.75 -3.90 0.81
CA PRO A 64 18.51 -3.55 0.08
C PRO A 64 17.30 -4.43 0.41
N VAL A 65 16.12 -3.84 0.64
CA VAL A 65 14.85 -4.54 0.91
C VAL A 65 13.94 -4.48 -0.30
N ASP A 66 13.55 -5.63 -0.83
CA ASP A 66 12.52 -5.69 -1.86
C ASP A 66 11.14 -5.72 -1.20
N MET A 67 10.27 -4.79 -1.61
CA MET A 67 8.90 -4.63 -1.12
C MET A 67 7.89 -4.76 -2.26
N ARG A 68 6.72 -5.31 -1.94
CA ARG A 68 5.59 -5.44 -2.84
C ARG A 68 4.32 -4.96 -2.17
N LEU A 69 3.47 -4.26 -2.92
CA LEU A 69 2.14 -3.83 -2.50
C LEU A 69 1.14 -3.99 -3.65
N TYR A 70 -0.05 -4.48 -3.36
CA TYR A 70 -1.24 -4.25 -4.18
C TYR A 70 -2.47 -4.11 -3.30
N LEU A 71 -3.55 -3.54 -3.85
CA LEU A 71 -4.83 -3.42 -3.17
C LEU A 71 -5.79 -4.51 -3.62
N LYS A 72 -6.56 -5.08 -2.68
CA LYS A 72 -7.65 -6.03 -2.97
C LYS A 72 -8.91 -5.73 -2.16
N ASN A 73 -10.04 -6.27 -2.59
CA ASN A 73 -11.26 -6.36 -1.80
C ASN A 73 -11.78 -7.80 -1.82
N GLY A 74 -11.77 -8.47 -0.67
CA GLY A 74 -12.03 -9.91 -0.59
C GLY A 74 -11.06 -10.71 -1.46
N ASN A 75 -11.59 -11.38 -2.49
CA ASN A 75 -10.80 -12.17 -3.45
C ASN A 75 -10.42 -11.41 -4.73
N GLN A 76 -10.86 -10.15 -4.88
CA GLN A 76 -10.61 -9.36 -6.09
C GLN A 76 -9.39 -8.46 -5.91
N THR A 77 -8.35 -8.68 -6.71
CA THR A 77 -7.24 -7.74 -6.87
C THR A 77 -7.72 -6.51 -7.65
N LEU A 78 -7.41 -5.31 -7.14
CA LEU A 78 -7.92 -4.04 -7.66
C LEU A 78 -6.85 -3.19 -8.36
N THR A 79 -5.57 -3.46 -8.11
CA THR A 79 -4.45 -2.68 -8.66
C THR A 79 -3.40 -3.59 -9.27
N GLU A 80 -2.50 -2.97 -10.05
CA GLU A 80 -1.19 -3.57 -10.30
C GLU A 80 -0.40 -3.79 -8.99
N THR A 81 0.68 -4.55 -9.08
CA THR A 81 1.63 -4.70 -7.97
C THR A 81 2.69 -3.61 -8.06
N TRP A 82 2.73 -2.73 -7.08
CA TRP A 82 3.85 -1.84 -6.84
C TRP A 82 5.04 -2.65 -6.34
N LEU A 83 6.16 -2.60 -7.08
CA LEU A 83 7.43 -3.22 -6.73
C LEU A 83 8.43 -2.11 -6.42
N TYR A 84 9.10 -2.18 -5.27
CA TYR A 84 10.04 -1.15 -4.85
C TYR A 84 11.19 -1.74 -4.05
N GLN A 85 12.40 -1.25 -4.30
CA GLN A 85 13.57 -1.60 -3.51
C GLN A 85 13.92 -0.43 -2.59
N TYR A 86 13.88 -0.68 -1.28
CA TYR A 86 14.26 0.29 -0.26
C TYR A 86 15.71 0.07 0.21
N LEU A 87 16.49 1.15 0.25
CA LEU A 87 17.85 1.20 0.75
C LEU A 87 17.83 1.90 2.12
N PRO A 88 18.00 1.16 3.24
CA PRO A 88 17.84 1.68 4.60
C PRO A 88 18.77 2.83 4.99
#